data_AF-A0A3Q9RKL1-F1
#
_entry.id   AF-A0A3Q9RKL1-F1
#
_cell.length_a   1.000
_cell.length_b   1.000
_cell.length_c   1.000
_cell.angle_alpha   90.00
_cell.angle_beta   90.00
_cell.angle_gamma   90.00
#
_symmetry.space_group_name_H-M   'P 1'
#
loop_
_entity.id
_entity.type
_entity.pdbx_description
1 polymer ?
#
loop_
_entity_poly.entity_id
_entity_poly.type
_entity_poly.pdbx_seq_one_letter_code
_entity_poly.pdbx_strand_id
1 'polypeptide(L)' 'MKEIHQTRYCETCEKETEHVVREDATEISYMCNECHHEQEIIKNFF' A
#
# COMPACT_ATOMS: atom_id res chain seq x y z
N MET A 1 5.38 -13.04 2.20
CA MET A 1 5.75 -11.72 1.71
C MET A 1 5.61 -11.70 0.19
N LYS A 2 4.46 -11.25 -0.32
CA LYS A 2 4.31 -10.88 -1.73
C LYS A 2 4.35 -9.35 -1.81
N GLU A 3 5.31 -8.82 -2.54
CA GLU A 3 5.34 -7.40 -2.89
C GLU A 3 4.76 -7.22 -4.30
N ILE A 4 3.78 -6.32 -4.42
CA ILE A 4 3.09 -6.02 -5.67
C ILE A 4 3.13 -4.51 -5.85
N HIS A 5 3.56 -4.05 -7.01
CA HIS A 5 3.52 -2.64 -7.38
C HIS A 5 2.20 -2.39 -8.09
N GLN A 6 1.39 -1.47 -7.57
CA GLN A 6 0.11 -1.11 -8.14
C GLN A 6 0.00 0.41 -8.27
N THR A 7 -0.35 0.87 -9.45
CA THR A 7 -0.69 2.29 -9.65
C THR A 7 -2.04 2.58 -9.02
N ARG A 8 -2.07 3.52 -8.08
CA ARG A 8 -3.29 3.97 -7.41
C ARG A 8 -3.26 5.49 -7.32
N TYR A 9 -4.44 6.11 -7.28
CA TYR A 9 -4.53 7.51 -6.97
C TYR A 9 -4.09 7.73 -5.52
N CYS A 10 -3.07 8.56 -5.32
CA CYS A 10 -2.63 8.97 -3.99
C CYS A 10 -3.35 10.26 -3.63
N GLU A 11 -4.08 10.24 -2.52
CA GLU A 11 -4.80 11.43 -2.01
C GLU A 11 -3.83 12.53 -1.57
N THR A 12 -2.59 12.18 -1.19
CA THR A 12 -1.55 13.14 -0.80
C THR A 12 -0.86 13.78 -2.02
N CYS A 13 -0.63 13.02 -3.09
CA CYS A 13 -0.02 13.54 -4.31
C CYS A 13 -1.03 14.13 -5.29
N GLU A 14 -2.32 13.88 -5.07
CA GLU A 14 -3.44 14.28 -5.93
C GLU A 14 -3.29 13.80 -7.38
N LYS A 15 -2.65 12.63 -7.56
CA LYS A 15 -2.38 12.02 -8.87
C LYS A 15 -2.23 10.50 -8.77
N GLU A 16 -2.25 9.83 -9.91
CA GLU A 16 -1.94 8.41 -10.03
C GLU A 16 -0.45 8.18 -9.82
N THR A 17 -0.12 7.42 -8.78
CA THR A 17 1.25 7.14 -8.35
C THR A 17 1.44 5.65 -8.11
N GLU A 18 2.67 5.18 -8.24
CA GLU A 18 2.99 3.80 -7.94
C GLU A 18 2.97 3.58 -6.42
N HIS A 19 2.19 2.60 -5.97
CA HIS A 19 2.15 2.16 -4.59
C HIS A 19 2.74 0.75 -4.47
N VAL A 20 3.60 0.57 -3.49
CA VAL A 20 4.15 -0.73 -3.10
C VAL A 20 3.19 -1.36 -2.10
N VAL A 21 2.55 -2.44 -2.53
CA VAL A 21 1.66 -3.24 -1.70
C VAL A 21 2.43 -4.45 -1.20
N ARG A 22 2.59 -4.55 0.11
CA ARG A 22 3.21 -5.69 0.78
C ARG A 22 2.11 -6.48 1.46
N GLU A 23 1.78 -7.65 0.93
CA GLU A 23 0.80 -8.54 1.55
C GLU A 23 1.50 -9.76 2.16
N ASP A 24 1.18 -9.97 3.43
CA ASP A 24 1.53 -11.14 4.22
C ASP A 24 0.26 -11.85 4.72
N ALA A 25 0.45 -12.98 5.42
CA ALA A 25 -0.67 -13.82 5.84
C ALA A 25 -1.65 -13.09 6.77
N THR A 26 -1.18 -12.08 7.50
CA THR A 26 -1.91 -11.37 8.57
C THR A 26 -2.05 -9.87 8.35
N GLU A 27 -1.36 -9.31 7.37
CA GLU A 27 -1.24 -7.86 7.18
C GLU A 27 -1.06 -7.49 5.71
N ILE A 28 -1.55 -6.31 5.34
CA ILE A 28 -1.32 -5.70 4.03
C ILE A 28 -0.86 -4.26 4.26
N SER A 29 0.34 -3.91 3.78
CA SER A 29 0.85 -2.54 3.83
C SER A 29 0.83 -1.93 2.42
N TYR A 30 0.35 -0.71 2.29
CA TYR A 30 0.31 0.08 1.05
C TYR A 30 1.19 1.30 1.23
N MET A 31 2.27 1.40 0.47
CA MET A 31 3.19 2.53 0.54
C MET A 31 3.22 3.28 -0.78
N CYS A 32 2.87 4.56 -0.79
CA CYS A 32 3.05 5.40 -1.97
C CYS A 32 4.54 5.65 -2.22
N ASN A 33 5.03 5.37 -3.43
CA ASN A 33 6.44 5.56 -3.77
C ASN A 33 6.84 7.04 -3.92
N GLU A 34 5.87 7.95 -4.13
CA GLU A 34 6.15 9.38 -4.30
C GLU A 34 6.14 10.16 -2.98
N CYS A 35 5.05 10.07 -2.21
CA CYS A 35 4.94 10.77 -0.92
C CYS A 35 5.40 9.92 0.28
N HIS A 36 5.76 8.65 0.06
CA HIS A 36 6.12 7.70 1.12
C HIS A 36 5.01 7.50 2.17
N HIS A 37 3.76 7.82 1.83
CA HIS A 37 2.64 7.58 2.72
C HIS A 37 2.37 6.07 2.83
N GLU A 38 2.48 5.55 4.04
CA GLU A 38 2.22 4.14 4.36
C GLU A 38 0.86 3.96 5.02
N GLN A 39 0.10 2.97 4.56
CA GLN A 39 -1.15 2.52 5.15
C GLN A 39 -1.06 1.03 5.44
N GLU A 40 -1.21 0.66 6.71
CA GLU A 40 -1.17 -0.73 7.14
C GLU A 40 -2.58 -1.21 7.47
N ILE A 41 -2.99 -2.31 6.84
CA ILE A 41 -4.26 -2.98 7.04
C ILE A 41 -3.97 -4.34 7.67
N ILE A 42 -4.32 -4.47 8.95
CA ILE A 42 -4.22 -5.73 9.67
C ILE A 42 -5.42 -6.60 9.28
N LYS A 43 -5.18 -7.76 8.67
CA LYS A 43 -6.22 -8.77 8.45
C LYS A 43 -6.55 -9.40 9.80
N ASN A 44 -7.53 -8.83 10.49
CA ASN A 44 -8.01 -9.38 11.75
C ASN A 44 -8.84 -10.64 11.45
N PHE A 45 -8.20 -11.81 11.46
CA PHE A 45 -8.88 -13.11 11.45
C PHE A 45 -9.45 -13.37 12.85
N PHE A 46 -10.67 -12.88 13.10
CA PHE A 46 -11.45 -13.21 14.30
C PHE A 46 -12.73 -13.95 13.92
#